data_AF-X0UR67-F1
#
_entry.id   AF-X0UR67-F1
#
_cell.length_a   1.000
_cell.length_b   1.000
_cell.length_c   1.000
_cell.angle_alpha   90.00
_cell.angle_beta   90.00
_cell.angle_gamma   90.00
#
_symmetry.space_group_name_H-M   'P 1'
#
loop_
_entity.id
_entity.type
_entity.pdbx_description
1 polymer ?
#
loop_
_entity_poly.entity_id
_entity_poly.type
_entity_poly.pdbx_seq_one_letter_code
_entity_poly.pdbx_strand_id
1 'polypeptide(L)'
;MLVDNFMKKTVDNIAVNPNVALSVWKDKTGYQFKGTAKIETSGANFENGKEMVLKANPKRNPKGVVIVNVDSIFSTSPGPEAGKKLE
;
A
#
# COMPACT_ATOMS: atom_id res chain seq x y z
N MET A 1 -4.78 0.44 -2.64
CA MET A 1 -4.49 1.88 -2.52
C MET A 1 -4.17 2.20 -1.07
N LEU A 2 -3.17 3.04 -0.83
CA LEU A 2 -2.86 3.60 0.50
C LEU A 2 -3.02 5.13 0.41
N VAL A 3 -3.42 5.78 1.51
CA VAL A 3 -3.63 7.25 1.52
C VAL A 3 -2.57 7.94 2.37
N ASP A 4 -1.82 8.84 1.75
CA ASP A 4 -0.80 9.63 2.44
C ASP A 4 -1.46 10.68 3.35
N ASN A 5 -1.44 10.39 4.64
CA ASN A 5 -1.69 11.40 5.68
C ASN A 5 -0.38 11.82 6.38
N PHE A 6 0.52 10.85 6.62
CA PHE A 6 1.77 11.02 7.35
C PHE A 6 2.92 10.18 6.75
N MET A 7 2.90 9.94 5.44
CA MET A 7 3.81 8.99 4.77
C MET A 7 5.10 9.63 4.25
N LYS A 8 5.57 10.75 4.82
CA LYS A 8 6.70 11.55 4.30
C LYS A 8 7.87 10.70 3.80
N LYS A 9 8.47 9.88 4.69
CA LYS A 9 9.62 9.02 4.34
C LYS A 9 9.26 7.98 3.26
N THR A 10 8.07 7.41 3.31
CA THR A 10 7.62 6.42 2.32
C THR A 10 7.46 7.05 0.95
N VAL A 11 6.90 8.26 0.88
CA VAL A 11 6.78 9.04 -0.36
C VAL A 11 8.16 9.37 -0.93
N ASP A 12 9.06 9.87 -0.10
CA ASP A 12 10.45 10.19 -0.50
C ASP A 12 11.16 8.93 -1.04
N ASN A 13 10.97 7.77 -0.40
CA ASN A 13 11.54 6.50 -0.86
C ASN A 13 10.96 6.04 -2.20
N ILE A 14 9.63 6.13 -2.40
CA ILE A 14 8.97 5.70 -3.66
C ILE A 14 9.42 6.57 -4.84
N ALA A 15 9.64 7.86 -4.61
CA ALA A 15 10.15 8.77 -5.63
C ALA A 15 11.56 8.39 -6.13
N VAL A 16 12.38 7.80 -5.26
CA VAL A 16 13.75 7.33 -5.59
C VAL A 16 13.74 5.90 -6.14
N ASN A 17 12.91 5.02 -5.57
CA ASN A 17 12.80 3.63 -5.97
C ASN A 17 11.33 3.18 -5.85
N PRO A 18 10.64 2.92 -6.98
CA PRO A 18 9.22 2.59 -6.96
C PRO A 18 8.93 1.16 -6.48
N ASN A 19 9.95 0.31 -6.29
CA ASN A 19 9.75 -1.06 -5.84
C ASN A 19 9.29 -1.10 -4.38
N VAL A 20 8.12 -1.71 -4.15
CA VAL A 20 7.49 -1.81 -2.82
C VAL A 20 7.12 -3.25 -2.49
N ALA A 21 7.03 -3.52 -1.18
CA ALA A 21 6.42 -4.72 -0.63
C ALA A 21 5.40 -4.32 0.44
N LEU A 22 4.17 -4.80 0.32
CA LEU A 22 3.10 -4.62 1.30
C LEU A 22 2.79 -5.96 1.95
N SER A 23 3.09 -6.09 3.23
CA SER A 23 2.71 -7.27 4.01
C SER A 23 1.43 -7.01 4.79
N VAL A 24 0.47 -7.91 4.70
CA VAL A 24 -0.76 -7.92 5.51
C VAL A 24 -0.94 -9.30 6.12
N TRP A 25 -1.50 -9.35 7.33
CA TRP A 25 -1.78 -10.61 8.00
C TRP A 25 -2.99 -10.49 8.92
N LYS A 26 -3.61 -11.64 9.17
CA LYS A 26 -4.61 -11.85 10.20
C LYS A 26 -4.34 -13.20 10.85
N ASP A 27 -4.18 -13.22 12.16
CA ASP A 27 -3.78 -14.40 12.92
C ASP A 27 -2.49 -15.02 12.35
N LYS A 28 -2.55 -16.27 11.87
CA LYS A 28 -1.42 -16.96 11.23
C LYS A 28 -1.43 -16.87 9.70
N THR A 29 -2.42 -16.22 9.11
CA THR A 29 -2.52 -16.11 7.65
C THR A 29 -1.95 -14.77 7.20
N GLY A 30 -0.89 -14.80 6.40
CA GLY A 30 -0.21 -13.60 5.93
C GLY A 30 0.17 -13.66 4.46
N TYR A 31 0.16 -12.49 3.82
CA TYR A 31 0.51 -12.30 2.42
C TYR A 31 1.43 -11.09 2.26
N GLN A 32 2.42 -11.20 1.39
CA GLN A 32 3.23 -10.09 0.91
C GLN A 32 2.97 -9.85 -0.57
N PHE A 33 2.49 -8.65 -0.89
CA PHE A 33 2.31 -8.16 -2.25
C PHE A 33 3.54 -7.36 -2.65
N LYS A 34 4.24 -7.77 -3.70
CA LYS A 34 5.37 -7.02 -4.25
C LYS A 34 5.00 -6.43 -5.60
N GLY A 35 5.52 -5.25 -5.87
CA GLY A 35 5.46 -4.64 -7.18
C GLY A 35 5.94 -3.21 -7.19
N THR A 36 5.37 -2.40 -8.07
CA THR A 36 5.77 -0.99 -8.25
C THR A 36 4.69 -0.02 -7.78
N ALA A 37 5.10 1.09 -7.18
CA ALA A 37 4.21 2.10 -6.65
C ALA A 37 4.31 3.42 -7.41
N LYS A 38 3.17 4.11 -7.54
CA LYS A 38 3.04 5.48 -8.01
C LYS A 38 2.28 6.32 -6.99
N ILE A 39 2.69 7.57 -6.84
CA ILE A 39 2.00 8.55 -6.00
C ILE A 39 1.14 9.44 -6.90
N GLU A 40 -0.11 9.64 -6.50
CA GLU A 40 -1.05 10.54 -7.16
C GLU A 40 -1.61 11.55 -6.16
N THR A 41 -1.44 12.84 -6.46
CA THR A 41 -1.89 13.96 -5.59
C THR A 41 -3.14 14.66 -6.14
N SER A 42 -3.72 14.12 -7.21
CA SER A 42 -4.91 14.65 -7.89
C SER A 42 -5.57 13.55 -8.72
N GLY A 43 -6.81 13.77 -9.14
CA GLY A 43 -7.56 12.83 -10.00
C GLY A 43 -8.42 11.84 -9.21
N ALA A 44 -9.14 10.98 -9.93
CA ALA A 44 -10.20 10.14 -9.36
C ALA A 44 -9.72 9.25 -8.20
N ASN A 45 -8.52 8.67 -8.31
CA ASN A 45 -7.94 7.86 -7.24
C ASN A 45 -7.69 8.68 -5.97
N PHE A 46 -7.18 9.91 -6.10
CA PHE A 46 -6.95 10.79 -4.98
C PHE A 46 -8.26 11.22 -4.32
N GLU A 47 -9.27 11.60 -5.11
CA GLU A 47 -10.58 11.98 -4.57
C GLU A 47 -11.25 10.83 -3.82
N ASN A 48 -11.20 9.61 -4.37
CA ASN A 48 -11.70 8.42 -3.69
C ASN A 48 -10.97 8.16 -2.36
N GLY A 49 -9.63 8.23 -2.37
CA GLY A 49 -8.84 8.05 -1.14
C GLY A 49 -9.10 9.13 -0.09
N LYS A 50 -9.28 10.38 -0.52
CA LYS A 50 -9.63 11.50 0.35
C LYS A 50 -11.00 11.30 0.99
N GLU A 51 -12.00 10.89 0.21
CA GLU A 51 -13.35 10.59 0.72
C GLU A 51 -13.32 9.47 1.77
N MET A 52 -12.59 8.38 1.52
CA MET A 52 -12.43 7.28 2.47
C MET A 52 -11.88 7.75 3.82
N VAL A 53 -10.84 8.59 3.79
CA VAL A 53 -10.21 9.09 5.02
C VAL A 53 -11.11 10.08 5.75
N LEU A 54 -11.75 11.01 5.03
CA LEU A 54 -12.60 12.03 5.65
C LEU A 54 -13.89 11.44 6.25
N LYS A 55 -14.44 10.37 5.65
CA LYS A 55 -15.55 9.60 6.24
C LYS A 55 -15.16 8.99 7.60
N ALA A 56 -13.93 8.49 7.72
CA ALA A 56 -13.44 7.92 8.98
C ALA A 56 -13.05 9.01 10.00
N ASN A 57 -12.46 10.12 9.55
CA ASN A 57 -12.10 11.26 10.38
C ASN A 57 -12.03 12.57 9.56
N PRO A 58 -13.02 13.47 9.72
CA PRO A 58 -13.10 14.72 8.97
C PRO A 58 -11.95 15.71 9.22
N LYS A 59 -11.18 15.56 10.30
CA LYS A 59 -10.05 16.46 10.64
C LYS A 59 -8.75 16.09 9.94
N ARG A 60 -8.74 15.03 9.12
CA ARG A 60 -7.56 14.60 8.38
C ARG A 60 -7.34 15.48 7.16
N ASN A 61 -6.08 15.55 6.72
CA ASN A 61 -5.69 16.27 5.51
C ASN A 61 -4.88 15.33 4.60
N PRO A 62 -5.56 14.46 3.81
CA PRO A 62 -4.91 13.58 2.84
C PRO A 62 -4.10 14.38 1.82
N LYS A 63 -2.85 13.99 1.59
CA LYS A 63 -1.87 14.70 0.74
C LYS A 63 -1.68 14.02 -0.62
N GLY A 64 -2.03 12.75 -0.72
CA GLY A 64 -1.93 11.95 -1.94
C GLY A 64 -2.38 10.51 -1.70
N VAL A 65 -2.35 9.71 -2.75
CA VAL A 65 -2.57 8.26 -2.70
C VAL A 65 -1.40 7.52 -3.33
N VAL A 66 -1.06 6.37 -2.74
CA VAL A 66 -0.09 5.42 -3.28
C VAL A 66 -0.86 4.29 -3.95
N ILE A 67 -0.68 4.16 -5.25
CA ILE A 67 -1.22 3.07 -6.07
C ILE A 67 -0.10 2.06 -6.28
N VAL A 68 -0.37 0.81 -5.90
CA VAL A 68 0.57 -0.29 -6.07
C VAL A 68 0.06 -1.16 -7.21
N ASN A 69 0.84 -1.27 -8.27
CA ASN A 69 0.69 -2.31 -9.26
C ASN A 69 1.37 -3.58 -8.70
N VAL A 70 0.62 -4.66 -8.57
CA VAL A 70 1.11 -5.89 -7.93
C VAL A 70 1.60 -6.86 -9.00
N ASP A 71 2.84 -7.32 -8.84
CA ASP A 71 3.54 -8.17 -9.80
C ASP A 71 3.63 -9.62 -9.28
N SER A 72 3.67 -9.77 -7.95
CA SER A 72 3.81 -11.08 -7.30
C SER A 72 3.28 -11.05 -5.87
N ILE A 73 2.76 -12.19 -5.43
CA ILE A 73 2.24 -12.40 -4.08
C ILE A 73 3.02 -13.55 -3.46
N PHE A 74 3.35 -13.43 -2.18
CA PHE A 74 4.04 -14.46 -1.41
C PHE A 74 3.26 -14.79 -0.15
N SER A 75 3.27 -16.06 0.26
CA SER A 75 2.78 -16.45 1.58
C SER A 75 3.78 -15.98 2.64
N THR A 76 3.28 -15.31 3.67
CA THR A 76 4.05 -15.04 4.90
C THR A 76 3.47 -15.78 6.11
N SER A 77 2.61 -16.77 5.85
CA SER A 77 2.03 -17.63 6.88
C SER A 77 3.11 -18.57 7.42
N PRO A 78 3.15 -18.85 8.74
CA PRO A 78 4.10 -19.79 9.30
C PRO A 78 3.78 -21.20 8.82
N GLY A 79 4.80 -21.93 8.39
CA GLY A 79 4.67 -23.31 7.88
C GLY A 79 5.58 -23.57 6.68
N PRO A 80 5.44 -24.75 6.05
CA PRO A 80 6.27 -25.17 4.91
C PRO A 80 6.21 -24.22 3.70
N GLU A 81 5.13 -23.45 3.58
CA GLU A 81 4.90 -22.53 2.48
C GLU A 81 5.37 -21.09 2.76
N ALA A 82 6.00 -20.85 3.93
CA ALA A 82 6.49 -19.52 4.29
C ALA A 82 7.52 -19.01 3.27
N GLY A 83 7.28 -17.81 2.73
CA GLY A 83 8.14 -17.16 1.75
C GLY A 83 7.96 -17.67 0.32
N LYS A 84 7.08 -18.64 0.06
CA LYS A 84 6.82 -19.10 -1.30
C LYS A 84 5.95 -18.12 -2.06
N LYS A 85 6.26 -17.95 -3.35
CA LYS A 85 5.41 -17.22 -4.29
C LYS A 85 4.11 -18.00 -4.49
N LEU A 86 3.00 -17.28 -4.46
CA LEU A 86 1.68 -17.81 -4.78
C LEU A 86 1.44 -17.63 -6.28
N GLU A 87 1.01 -18.70 -6.94
CA GLU A 87 0.61 -18.72 -8.35
C GLU A 87 -0.82 -18.23 -8.54
#